data_AF-A0A317U894-F1
#
_entry.id   AF-A0A317U894-F1
#
_cell.length_a   1.000
_cell.length_b   1.000
_cell.length_c   1.000
_cell.angle_alpha   90.00
_cell.angle_beta   90.00
_cell.angle_gamma   90.00
#
_symmetry.space_group_name_H-M   'P 1'
#
loop_
_entity.id
_entity.type
_entity.pdbx_description
1 polymer ?
#
loop_
_entity_poly.entity_id
_entity_poly.type
_entity_poly.pdbx_seq_one_letter_code
_entity_poly.pdbx_strand_id
1 'polypeptide(L)'
;MLIDKNYKIIINPICVDARDIKESLNSIFHEFDTHSSSLCYIVKFKSVFTQYKRHRKDSLYFHNEICYQIKQRQLQSDRKQSKLSNDARKIFKIALNSFELQTTPCEAIDLWAISLKVGQKDNMLKNAIKKLWENQKEIKRLSKETKSQFDEFYKQLHE
;
A
#
# COMPACT_ATOMS: atom_id res chain seq x y z
N MET A 1 2.96 -5.24 6.39
CA MET A 1 3.86 -4.27 5.75
C MET A 1 3.75 -2.94 6.48
N LEU A 2 4.88 -2.42 6.94
CA LEU A 2 5.02 -1.09 7.52
C LEU A 2 6.05 -0.33 6.70
N ILE A 3 5.74 0.92 6.32
CA ILE A 3 6.65 1.79 5.57
C ILE A 3 6.81 3.13 6.28
N ASP A 4 7.96 3.77 6.11
CA ASP A 4 8.22 5.12 6.62
C ASP A 4 7.73 6.20 5.64
N LYS A 5 7.95 7.47 6.02
CA LYS A 5 7.61 8.65 5.20
C LYS A 5 8.40 8.76 3.88
N ASN A 6 9.53 8.06 3.78
CA ASN A 6 10.40 8.03 2.60
C ASN A 6 10.19 6.73 1.80
N TYR A 7 9.08 6.02 2.01
CA TYR A 7 8.75 4.76 1.36
C TYR A 7 9.80 3.66 1.58
N LYS A 8 10.53 3.69 2.69
CA LYS A 8 11.39 2.57 3.12
C LYS A 8 10.55 1.55 3.85
N ILE A 9 10.73 0.27 3.51
CA ILE A 9 10.07 -0.84 4.20
C ILE A 9 10.73 -1.02 5.58
N ILE A 10 9.93 -0.94 6.64
CA ILE A 10 10.33 -1.24 8.02
C ILE A 10 9.96 -2.69 8.35
N ILE A 11 8.75 -3.11 7.98
CA ILE A 11 8.27 -4.49 8.12
C ILE A 11 7.82 -4.97 6.75
N ASN A 12 8.39 -6.10 6.32
CA ASN A 12 8.11 -6.68 5.02
C ASN A 12 6.62 -7.06 4.85
N PRO A 13 6.11 -7.09 3.62
CA PRO A 13 4.83 -7.71 3.32
C PRO A 13 4.92 -9.21 3.63
N ILE A 14 3.95 -9.72 4.40
CA ILE A 14 3.85 -11.12 4.81
C ILE A 14 2.44 -11.65 4.56
N CYS A 15 2.33 -12.95 4.30
CA CYS A 15 1.05 -13.66 4.30
C CYS A 15 0.87 -14.33 5.66
N VAL A 16 -0.24 -14.05 6.32
CA VAL A 16 -0.59 -14.63 7.63
C VAL A 16 -1.84 -15.48 7.47
N ASP A 17 -1.81 -16.71 7.96
CA ASP A 17 -2.97 -17.59 8.02
C ASP A 17 -3.94 -17.09 9.11
N ALA A 18 -5.14 -16.67 8.70
CA ALA A 18 -6.12 -16.05 9.59
C ALA A 18 -7.05 -17.09 10.24
N ARG A 19 -6.49 -17.99 11.06
CA ARG A 19 -7.27 -18.98 11.83
C ARG A 19 -8.02 -18.32 12.98
N ASP A 20 -7.34 -17.43 13.70
CA ASP A 20 -7.94 -16.51 14.68
C ASP A 20 -7.63 -15.07 14.24
N ILE A 21 -8.64 -14.40 13.70
CA ILE A 21 -8.53 -13.03 13.18
C ILE A 21 -8.09 -12.06 14.28
N LYS A 22 -8.59 -12.22 15.51
CA LYS A 22 -8.33 -11.28 16.61
C LYS A 22 -6.89 -11.42 17.11
N GLU A 23 -6.45 -12.65 17.38
CA GLU A 23 -5.06 -12.89 17.81
C GLU A 23 -4.07 -12.51 16.71
N SER A 24 -4.36 -12.85 15.46
CA SER A 24 -3.50 -12.49 14.33
C SER A 24 -3.34 -10.98 14.18
N LEU A 25 -4.44 -10.23 14.28
CA LEU A 25 -4.38 -8.77 14.22
C LEU A 25 -3.66 -8.17 15.43
N ASN A 26 -3.90 -8.69 16.64
CA ASN A 26 -3.18 -8.25 17.84
C ASN A 26 -1.67 -8.44 17.68
N SER A 27 -1.23 -9.58 17.15
CA SER A 27 0.19 -9.86 16.89
C SER A 27 0.78 -8.86 15.89
N ILE A 28 0.07 -8.57 14.80
CA ILE A 28 0.50 -7.60 13.78
C ILE A 28 0.66 -6.20 14.39
N PHE A 29 -0.32 -5.74 15.16
CA PHE A 29 -0.23 -4.43 15.79
C PHE A 29 0.86 -4.38 16.87
N HIS A 30 1.07 -5.46 17.61
CA HIS A 30 2.17 -5.54 18.58
C HIS A 30 3.53 -5.43 17.89
N GLU A 31 3.72 -6.11 16.77
CA GLU A 31 4.93 -5.98 15.93
C GLU A 31 5.11 -4.55 15.41
N PHE A 32 4.03 -3.84 15.09
CA PHE A 32 4.13 -2.44 14.67
C PHE A 32 4.57 -1.53 15.83
N ASP A 33 4.10 -1.79 17.05
CA ASP A 33 4.47 -1.04 18.24
C ASP A 33 5.94 -1.29 18.63
N THR A 34 6.48 -2.51 18.41
CA THR A 34 7.90 -2.78 18.67
C THR A 34 8.83 -2.07 17.68
N HIS A 35 8.40 -1.94 16.42
CA HIS A 35 9.18 -1.27 15.38
C HIS A 35 8.92 0.23 15.27
N SER A 36 7.92 0.78 15.98
CA SER A 36 7.60 2.20 15.95
C SER A 36 7.45 2.79 17.34
N SER A 37 8.29 3.77 17.68
CA SER A 37 8.25 4.48 18.97
C SER A 37 7.08 5.47 19.09
N SER A 38 6.14 5.51 18.12
CA SER A 38 5.12 6.55 18.01
C SER A 38 3.71 6.00 17.79
N LEU A 39 2.73 6.56 18.49
CA LEU A 39 1.30 6.26 18.33
C LEU A 39 0.67 6.89 17.06
N CYS A 40 1.46 7.44 16.12
CA CYS A 40 0.96 8.27 15.02
C CYS A 40 0.94 7.57 13.65
N TYR A 41 0.82 6.24 13.58
CA TYR A 41 0.74 5.57 12.28
C TYR A 41 -0.68 5.64 11.67
N ILE A 42 -0.71 5.85 10.35
CA ILE A 42 -1.94 5.79 9.55
C ILE A 42 -2.11 4.36 9.06
N VAL A 43 -3.15 3.68 9.53
CA VAL A 43 -3.52 2.34 9.09
C VAL A 43 -4.30 2.44 7.79
N LYS A 44 -3.68 1.95 6.71
CA LYS A 44 -4.31 1.81 5.40
C LYS A 44 -4.59 0.34 5.14
N PHE A 45 -5.85 -0.02 4.96
CA PHE A 45 -6.24 -1.41 4.74
C PHE A 45 -7.38 -1.52 3.74
N LYS A 46 -7.52 -2.72 3.17
CA LYS A 46 -8.62 -3.07 2.29
C LYS A 46 -9.22 -4.40 2.72
N SER A 47 -10.52 -4.39 2.98
CA SER A 47 -11.31 -5.60 3.20
C SER A 47 -12.24 -5.84 2.00
N VAL A 48 -12.32 -7.09 1.54
CA VAL A 48 -13.15 -7.49 0.38
C VAL A 48 -14.65 -7.26 0.62
N PHE A 49 -15.07 -7.14 1.88
CA PHE A 49 -16.47 -7.02 2.33
C PHE A 49 -17.32 -5.97 1.59
N THR A 50 -16.71 -4.90 1.07
CA THR A 50 -17.50 -3.74 0.61
C THR A 50 -17.67 -3.57 -0.89
N GLN A 51 -17.10 -4.47 -1.69
CA GLN A 51 -17.29 -4.47 -3.14
C GLN A 51 -18.24 -5.57 -3.63
N TYR A 52 -18.51 -6.58 -2.82
CA TYR A 52 -19.28 -7.75 -3.23
C TYR A 52 -20.29 -8.09 -2.16
N LYS A 53 -21.57 -7.75 -2.41
CA LYS A 53 -22.75 -7.90 -1.53
C LYS A 53 -23.05 -9.36 -1.07
N ARG A 54 -22.09 -10.29 -1.17
CA ARG A 54 -22.25 -11.75 -0.95
C ARG A 54 -21.01 -12.47 -0.39
N HIS A 55 -20.00 -11.78 0.17
CA HIS A 55 -18.85 -12.48 0.79
C HIS A 55 -19.06 -12.92 2.25
N ARG A 56 -18.31 -13.96 2.63
CA ARG A 56 -18.35 -14.76 3.87
C ARG A 56 -18.24 -13.90 5.14
N LYS A 57 -18.86 -14.37 6.23
CA LYS A 57 -18.85 -13.74 7.58
C LYS A 57 -17.44 -13.33 8.03
N ASP A 58 -16.42 -14.08 7.66
CA ASP A 58 -15.03 -13.87 8.04
C ASP A 58 -14.47 -12.53 7.52
N SER A 59 -14.86 -12.10 6.33
CA SER A 59 -14.42 -10.81 5.76
C SER A 59 -15.01 -9.60 6.51
N LEU A 60 -16.25 -9.75 6.99
CA LEU A 60 -16.89 -8.76 7.85
C LEU A 60 -16.26 -8.74 9.23
N TYR A 61 -16.02 -9.93 9.80
CA TYR A 61 -15.38 -10.06 11.09
C TYR A 61 -13.98 -9.43 11.10
N PHE A 62 -13.16 -9.70 10.08
CA PHE A 62 -11.88 -9.04 9.85
C PHE A 62 -11.99 -7.51 9.76
N HIS A 63 -12.95 -7.01 8.97
CA HIS A 63 -13.16 -5.56 8.84
C HIS A 63 -13.52 -4.91 10.18
N ASN A 64 -14.44 -5.53 10.93
CA ASN A 64 -14.89 -5.02 12.22
C ASN A 64 -13.76 -5.06 13.26
N GLU A 65 -12.98 -6.15 13.29
CA GLU A 65 -11.87 -6.29 14.23
C GLU A 65 -10.77 -5.28 13.94
N ILE A 66 -10.39 -5.05 12.67
CA ILE A 66 -9.45 -3.98 12.33
C ILE A 66 -9.98 -2.61 12.79
N CYS A 67 -11.25 -2.30 12.50
CA CYS A 67 -11.84 -1.03 12.92
C CYS A 67 -11.85 -0.88 14.45
N TYR A 68 -12.10 -1.97 15.18
CA TYR A 68 -12.02 -2.00 16.64
C TYR A 68 -10.60 -1.69 17.12
N GLN A 69 -9.58 -2.36 16.58
CA GLN A 69 -8.17 -2.13 16.93
C GLN A 69 -7.72 -0.68 16.65
N ILE A 70 -8.08 -0.14 15.49
CA ILE A 70 -7.80 1.26 15.13
C ILE A 70 -8.39 2.21 16.17
N LYS A 71 -9.65 1.99 16.57
CA LYS A 71 -10.34 2.83 17.55
C LYS A 71 -9.71 2.73 18.94
N GLN A 72 -9.44 1.51 19.42
CA GLN A 72 -8.87 1.28 20.75
C GLN A 72 -7.49 1.91 20.90
N ARG A 73 -6.69 1.86 19.83
CA ARG A 73 -5.31 2.36 19.79
C ARG A 73 -5.20 3.83 19.35
N GLN A 74 -6.33 4.53 19.16
CA GLN A 74 -6.40 5.92 18.69
C GLN A 74 -5.66 6.18 17.37
N LEU A 75 -5.68 5.20 16.46
CA LEU A 75 -4.99 5.25 15.20
C LEU A 75 -5.81 5.96 14.13
N GLN A 76 -5.13 6.49 13.11
CA GLN A 76 -5.82 7.07 11.96
C GLN A 76 -6.12 6.00 10.92
N SER A 77 -7.38 5.87 10.51
CA SER A 77 -7.76 5.04 9.36
C SER A 77 -7.83 5.87 8.08
N ASP A 78 -7.29 5.37 6.99
CA ASP A 78 -7.57 5.89 5.66
C ASP A 78 -8.63 5.04 4.94
N ARG A 79 -9.51 5.69 4.16
CA ARG A 79 -10.64 4.99 3.53
C ARG A 79 -10.20 4.13 2.34
N LYS A 80 -11.01 3.09 2.13
CA LYS A 80 -10.81 1.99 1.20
C LYS A 80 -10.30 2.38 -0.17
N GLN A 81 -9.40 1.54 -0.66
CA GLN A 81 -8.87 1.68 -2.00
C GLN A 81 -9.52 0.72 -2.99
N SER A 82 -9.77 1.25 -4.18
CA SER A 82 -10.25 0.45 -5.31
C SER A 82 -9.20 -0.58 -5.74
N LYS A 83 -9.66 -1.67 -6.35
CA LYS A 83 -8.76 -2.69 -6.90
C LYS A 83 -8.06 -2.09 -8.13
N LEU A 84 -6.75 -2.33 -8.27
CA LEU A 84 -6.05 -2.05 -9.53
C LEU A 84 -6.62 -2.96 -10.63
N SER A 85 -6.71 -2.45 -11.85
CA SER A 85 -6.90 -3.31 -13.02
C SER A 85 -5.67 -4.20 -13.23
N ASN A 86 -5.81 -5.28 -13.99
CA ASN A 86 -4.67 -6.18 -14.26
C ASN A 86 -3.54 -5.45 -15.00
N ASP A 87 -3.87 -4.57 -15.95
CA ASP A 87 -2.89 -3.77 -16.69
C ASP A 87 -2.18 -2.77 -15.78
N ALA A 88 -2.94 -2.05 -14.95
CA ALA A 88 -2.38 -1.15 -13.94
C ALA A 88 -1.46 -1.89 -12.98
N ARG A 89 -1.84 -3.11 -12.55
CA ARG A 89 -1.02 -3.95 -11.67
C ARG A 89 0.27 -4.40 -12.35
N LYS A 90 0.23 -4.73 -13.65
CA LYS A 90 1.43 -5.11 -14.44
C LYS A 90 2.41 -3.94 -14.53
N ILE A 91 1.93 -2.78 -14.97
CA ILE A 91 2.75 -1.55 -15.07
C ILE A 91 3.33 -1.20 -13.70
N PHE A 92 2.50 -1.26 -12.65
CA PHE A 92 2.94 -0.92 -11.31
C PHE A 92 4.00 -1.90 -10.78
N LYS A 93 3.86 -3.20 -11.06
CA LYS A 93 4.88 -4.20 -10.72
C LYS A 93 6.23 -3.88 -11.38
N ILE A 94 6.23 -3.54 -12.67
CA ILE A 94 7.45 -3.18 -13.40
C ILE A 94 8.10 -1.95 -12.76
N ALA A 95 7.30 -0.92 -12.45
CA ALA A 95 7.79 0.27 -11.76
C ALA A 95 8.40 -0.05 -10.40
N LEU A 96 7.71 -0.80 -9.54
CA LEU A 96 8.21 -1.21 -8.22
C LEU A 96 9.53 -1.97 -8.34
N ASN A 97 9.65 -2.90 -9.29
CA ASN A 97 10.88 -3.64 -9.54
C ASN A 97 12.02 -2.71 -10.01
N SER A 98 11.75 -1.70 -10.85
CA SER A 98 12.76 -0.72 -11.29
C SER A 98 13.29 0.15 -10.15
N PHE A 99 12.53 0.24 -9.05
CA PHE A 99 12.91 0.93 -7.83
C PHE A 99 13.50 -0.02 -6.77
N GLU A 100 13.74 -1.28 -7.13
CA GLU A 100 14.21 -2.33 -6.21
C GLU A 100 13.29 -2.53 -4.99
N LEU A 101 12.00 -2.20 -5.13
CA LEU A 101 11.01 -2.38 -4.07
C LEU A 101 10.47 -3.81 -4.05
N GLN A 102 10.20 -4.33 -2.86
CA GLN A 102 9.71 -5.69 -2.69
C GLN A 102 8.31 -5.86 -3.29
N THR A 103 8.18 -6.80 -4.24
CA THR A 103 6.92 -7.17 -4.90
C THR A 103 6.43 -8.57 -4.54
N THR A 104 7.10 -9.25 -3.60
CA THR A 104 6.74 -10.56 -3.06
C THR A 104 6.32 -10.46 -1.59
N PRO A 105 5.23 -11.12 -1.16
CA PRO A 105 4.28 -11.91 -1.95
C PRO A 105 3.53 -11.05 -2.98
N CYS A 106 2.83 -11.64 -3.96
CA CYS A 106 2.17 -10.90 -5.04
C CYS A 106 1.23 -9.78 -4.55
N GLU A 107 0.65 -9.95 -3.36
CA GLU A 107 -0.18 -9.00 -2.62
C GLU A 107 0.59 -7.75 -2.20
N ALA A 108 1.92 -7.78 -2.13
CA ALA A 108 2.77 -6.62 -1.86
C ALA A 108 2.51 -5.48 -2.85
N ILE A 109 2.21 -5.80 -4.12
CA ILE A 109 1.85 -4.80 -5.13
C ILE A 109 0.57 -4.07 -4.72
N ASP A 110 -0.42 -4.79 -4.19
CA ASP A 110 -1.67 -4.20 -3.70
C ASP A 110 -1.44 -3.41 -2.41
N LEU A 111 -0.53 -3.86 -1.53
CA LEU A 111 -0.14 -3.11 -0.33
C LEU A 111 0.57 -1.80 -0.68
N TRP A 112 1.46 -1.81 -1.67
CA TRP A 112 2.07 -0.60 -2.23
C TRP A 112 1.05 0.32 -2.86
N ALA A 113 0.09 -0.25 -3.59
CA ALA A 113 -0.98 0.54 -4.18
C ALA A 113 -1.72 1.26 -3.05
N ILE A 114 -2.13 0.49 -2.03
CA ILE A 114 -2.81 0.97 -0.82
C ILE A 114 -2.03 2.09 -0.14
N SER A 115 -0.73 1.90 0.07
CA SER A 115 0.10 2.90 0.74
C SER A 115 0.20 4.21 -0.05
N LEU A 116 0.24 4.14 -1.38
CA LEU A 116 0.35 5.28 -2.29
C LEU A 116 -0.98 5.89 -2.74
N LYS A 117 -2.11 5.35 -2.27
CA LYS A 117 -3.46 5.78 -2.66
C LYS A 117 -3.76 5.69 -4.16
N VAL A 118 -3.18 4.71 -4.86
CA VAL A 118 -3.53 4.41 -6.26
C VAL A 118 -5.00 3.99 -6.38
N GLY A 119 -5.83 4.85 -6.98
CA GLY A 119 -7.23 4.55 -7.27
C GLY A 119 -7.46 3.92 -8.65
N GLN A 120 -8.70 3.96 -9.12
CA GLN A 120 -9.12 3.43 -10.43
C GLN A 120 -8.74 4.31 -11.63
N LYS A 121 -8.39 5.57 -11.40
CA LYS A 121 -8.02 6.49 -12.48
C LYS A 121 -6.55 6.28 -12.84
N ASP A 122 -6.24 6.16 -14.12
CA ASP A 122 -4.86 5.96 -14.60
C ASP A 122 -3.90 7.05 -14.14
N ASN A 123 -4.38 8.30 -14.02
CA ASN A 123 -3.58 9.40 -13.51
C ASN A 123 -3.10 9.18 -12.07
N MET A 124 -3.82 8.40 -11.26
CA MET A 124 -3.42 8.08 -9.88
C MET A 124 -2.25 7.10 -9.88
N LEU A 125 -2.21 6.16 -10.83
CA LEU A 125 -1.08 5.26 -11.00
C LEU A 125 0.17 6.04 -11.43
N LYS A 126 0.05 6.88 -12.47
CA LYS A 126 1.16 7.75 -12.91
C LYS A 126 1.68 8.63 -11.77
N ASN A 127 0.79 9.22 -10.97
CA ASN A 127 1.16 10.06 -9.83
C ASN A 127 1.86 9.26 -8.71
N ALA A 128 1.46 8.01 -8.45
CA ALA A 128 2.11 7.18 -7.46
C ALA A 128 3.51 6.75 -7.90
N ILE A 129 3.66 6.32 -9.15
CA ILE A 129 4.97 5.99 -9.73
C ILE A 129 5.88 7.21 -9.71
N LYS A 130 5.34 8.38 -10.06
CA LYS A 130 6.05 9.66 -9.97
C LYS A 130 6.57 9.95 -8.57
N LYS A 131 5.74 9.79 -7.53
CA LYS A 131 6.16 10.00 -6.14
C LYS A 131 7.31 9.09 -5.72
N LEU A 132 7.26 7.83 -6.13
CA LEU A 132 8.35 6.88 -5.86
C LEU A 132 9.64 7.29 -6.61
N TRP A 133 9.51 7.68 -7.88
CA TRP A 133 10.63 8.15 -8.70
C TRP A 133 11.29 9.42 -8.13
N GLU A 134 10.48 10.42 -7.75
CA GLU A 134 10.94 11.64 -7.09
C GLU A 134 11.68 11.33 -5.79
N ASN A 135 11.15 10.40 -4.99
CA ASN A 135 11.77 9.99 -3.74
C ASN A 135 13.10 9.24 -3.95
N GLN A 136 13.19 8.33 -4.92
CA GLN A 136 14.41 7.59 -5.24
C GLN A 136 15.52 8.52 -5.76
N LYS A 137 15.16 9.57 -6.49
CA LYS A 137 16.10 10.57 -7.02
C LYS A 137 16.34 11.74 -6.06
N GLU A 138 15.73 11.73 -4.88
CA GLU A 138 15.78 12.81 -3.87
C GLU A 138 15.33 14.18 -4.43
N ILE A 139 14.42 14.17 -5.42
CA ILE A 139 13.91 15.38 -6.08
C ILE A 139 12.69 15.91 -5.33
N LYS A 140 12.78 17.14 -4.83
CA LYS A 140 11.64 17.83 -4.18
C LYS A 140 10.70 18.55 -5.15
N ARG A 141 11.22 18.99 -6.31
CA ARG A 141 10.46 19.72 -7.33
C ARG A 141 10.98 19.38 -8.72
N LEU A 142 10.08 18.99 -9.62
CA LEU A 142 10.45 18.75 -11.02
C LEU A 142 10.82 20.05 -11.75
N SER A 143 12.01 20.05 -12.33
CA SER A 143 12.39 20.92 -13.44
C SER A 143 11.78 20.43 -14.76
N LYS A 144 11.89 21.23 -15.83
CA LYS A 144 11.45 20.82 -17.17
C LYS A 144 12.18 19.56 -17.65
N GLU A 145 13.47 19.47 -17.35
CA GLU A 145 14.33 18.34 -17.71
C GLU A 145 13.95 17.07 -16.96
N THR A 146 13.87 17.13 -15.63
CA THR A 146 13.48 15.97 -14.81
C THR A 146 12.06 15.50 -15.10
N LYS A 147 11.16 16.41 -15.48
CA LYS A 147 9.83 16.04 -15.99
C LYS A 147 9.93 15.22 -17.29
N SER A 148 10.79 15.64 -18.22
CA SER A 148 11.03 14.90 -19.47
C SER A 148 11.59 13.50 -19.19
N GLN A 149 12.57 13.41 -18.28
CA GLN A 149 13.14 12.11 -17.85
C GLN A 149 12.08 11.20 -17.22
N PHE A 150 11.20 11.75 -16.39
CA PHE A 150 10.10 10.99 -15.82
C PHE A 150 9.10 10.53 -16.89
N ASP A 151 8.73 11.39 -17.83
CA ASP A 151 7.80 11.02 -18.90
C ASP A 151 8.38 9.94 -19.82
N GLU A 152 9.68 9.97 -20.09
CA GLU A 152 10.42 8.92 -20.82
C GLU A 152 10.46 7.60 -20.03
N PHE A 153 10.85 7.65 -18.76
CA PHE A 153 10.81 6.49 -17.86
C PHE A 153 9.40 5.88 -17.81
N TYR A 154 8.37 6.71 -17.63
CA TYR A 154 7.00 6.23 -17.55
C TYR A 154 6.56 5.56 -18.84
N LYS A 155 6.99 6.06 -20.00
CA LYS A 155 6.71 5.44 -21.31
C LYS A 155 7.33 4.04 -21.42
N GLN A 156 8.57 3.86 -20.96
CA GLN A 156 9.26 2.56 -20.97
C GLN A 156 8.54 1.49 -20.13
N LEU A 157 7.73 1.88 -19.13
CA LEU A 157 6.94 0.92 -18.34
C LEU A 157 5.78 0.28 -19.11
N HIS A 158 5.41 0.84 -20.26
CA HIS A 158 4.33 0.36 -21.12
C HIS A 158 4.83 -0.48 -22.31
N GLU A 159 6.14 -0.53 -22.53
CA GLU A 159 6.80 -1.34 -23.56
C GLU A 159 7.01 -2.79 -23.08
#